data_AF-A0A2K5IWI1-F1
#
_entry.id   AF-A0A2K5IWI1-F1
#
_cell.length_a   1.000
_cell.length_b   1.000
_cell.length_c   1.000
_cell.angle_alpha   90.00
_cell.angle_beta   90.00
_cell.angle_gamma   90.00
#
_symmetry.space_group_name_H-M   'P 1'
#
loop_
_entity.id
_entity.type
_entity.pdbx_description
1 polymer ?
#
loop_
_entity_poly.entity_id
_entity_poly.type
_entity_poly.pdbx_seq_one_letter_code
_entity_poly.pdbx_strand_id
1 'polypeptide(L)'
;RATNPLNKELDWASINGFCEQLNEDFEGPPLATRLLAHKIQSPQEWEAIQALTVLETCMKSCSKRFHDEVGKFRFLNELIKVVSPKGTLM
;
A
#
# COMPACT_ATOMS: atom_id res chain seq x y z
N ARG A 1 -1.01 3.10 11.87
CA ARG A 1 -2.13 2.47 12.60
C ARG A 1 -2.64 1.26 11.84
N ALA A 2 -3.14 1.43 10.61
CA ALA A 2 -3.60 0.32 9.76
C ALA A 2 -2.57 -0.81 9.55
N THR A 3 -1.27 -0.49 9.56
CA THR A 3 -0.18 -1.47 9.36
C THR A 3 0.75 -1.60 10.56
N ASN A 4 0.28 -1.34 11.78
CA ASN A 4 1.14 -1.45 12.96
C ASN A 4 1.52 -2.93 13.18
N PRO A 5 2.82 -3.27 13.30
CA PRO A 5 3.25 -4.65 13.57
C PRO A 5 2.67 -5.24 14.87
N LEU A 6 2.24 -4.39 15.80
CA LEU A 6 1.65 -4.79 17.08
C LEU A 6 0.14 -5.07 17.01
N ASN A 7 -0.49 -4.86 15.86
CA ASN A 7 -1.90 -5.18 15.69
C ASN A 7 -2.10 -6.69 15.85
N LYS A 8 -3.07 -7.12 16.67
CA LYS A 8 -3.39 -8.55 16.85
C LYS A 8 -4.22 -9.12 15.70
N GLU A 9 -4.92 -8.24 14.99
CA GLU A 9 -5.79 -8.53 13.86
C GLU A 9 -5.85 -7.31 12.93
N LEU A 10 -6.53 -7.42 11.79
CA LEU A 10 -6.68 -6.30 10.86
C LEU A 10 -7.48 -5.16 11.50
N ASP A 11 -6.88 -3.98 11.60
CA ASP A 11 -7.56 -2.76 12.06
C ASP A 11 -8.40 -2.16 10.91
N TRP A 12 -9.57 -2.76 10.67
CA TRP A 12 -10.49 -2.34 9.60
C TRP A 12 -10.93 -0.88 9.73
N ALA A 13 -11.04 -0.34 10.95
CA ALA A 13 -11.36 1.05 11.16
C ALA A 13 -10.27 1.96 10.59
N SER A 14 -8.99 1.68 10.89
CA SER A 14 -7.88 2.42 10.32
C SER A 14 -7.70 2.18 8.81
N ILE A 15 -7.98 0.97 8.31
CA ILE A 15 -7.91 0.65 6.87
C ILE A 15 -8.95 1.46 6.10
N ASN A 16 -10.21 1.46 6.55
CA ASN A 16 -11.28 2.21 5.91
C ASN A 16 -11.05 3.72 6.01
N GLY A 17 -10.62 4.22 7.18
CA GLY A 17 -10.29 5.63 7.36
C GLY A 17 -9.14 6.09 6.45
N PHE A 18 -8.17 5.22 6.14
CA PHE A 18 -7.14 5.54 5.15
C PHE A 18 -7.72 5.70 3.75
N CYS A 19 -8.67 4.85 3.35
CA CYS A 19 -9.34 4.94 2.04
C CYS A 19 -10.22 6.19 1.93
N GLU A 20 -10.96 6.52 2.99
CA GLU A 20 -11.80 7.73 3.06
C GLU A 20 -10.94 8.99 2.89
N GLN A 21 -9.86 9.10 3.66
CA GLN A 21 -8.93 10.23 3.58
C GLN A 21 -8.29 10.36 2.18
N LEU A 22 -7.93 9.23 1.57
CA LEU A 22 -7.36 9.21 0.23
C LEU A 22 -8.33 9.76 -0.84
N ASN A 23 -9.63 9.52 -0.68
CA ASN A 23 -10.64 9.99 -1.63
C ASN A 23 -10.95 11.48 -1.46
N GLU A 24 -10.78 12.03 -0.26
CA GLU A 24 -10.99 13.45 0.03
C GLU A 24 -9.79 14.32 -0.40
N ASP A 25 -8.57 13.80 -0.31
CA ASP A 25 -7.34 14.56 -0.59
C ASP A 25 -6.94 14.50 -2.08
N PHE A 26 -6.93 15.67 -2.74
CA PHE A 26 -6.56 15.79 -4.14
C PHE A 26 -5.08 15.43 -4.40
N GLU A 27 -4.18 15.66 -3.44
CA GLU A 27 -2.74 15.34 -3.55
C GLU A 27 -2.38 14.04 -2.82
N GLY A 28 -3.37 13.36 -2.23
CA GLY A 28 -3.21 12.12 -1.46
C GLY A 28 -2.71 10.90 -2.25
N PRO A 29 -3.15 10.64 -3.50
CA PRO A 29 -2.82 9.39 -4.19
C PRO A 29 -1.31 9.13 -4.43
N PRO A 30 -0.49 10.10 -4.88
CA PRO A 30 0.95 9.89 -5.04
C PRO A 30 1.67 9.63 -3.69
N LEU A 31 1.24 10.29 -2.61
CA LEU A 31 1.82 10.08 -1.29
C LEU A 31 1.44 8.70 -0.74
N ALA A 32 0.17 8.31 -0.87
CA ALA A 32 -0.32 7.03 -0.38
C ALA A 32 0.36 5.84 -1.05
N THR A 33 0.52 5.86 -2.37
CA THR A 33 1.24 4.79 -3.09
C THR A 33 2.69 4.69 -2.62
N ARG A 34 3.37 5.81 -2.35
CA ARG A 34 4.73 5.81 -1.79
C ARG A 34 4.78 5.19 -0.39
N LEU A 35 3.84 5.54 0.49
CA LEU A 35 3.76 4.99 1.84
C LEU A 35 3.45 3.48 1.83
N LEU A 36 2.51 3.06 0.97
CA LEU A 36 2.15 1.65 0.80
C LEU A 36 3.34 0.84 0.27
N ALA A 37 4.04 1.32 -0.76
CA ALA A 37 5.22 0.66 -1.30
C ALA A 37 6.31 0.42 -0.23
N HIS A 38 6.54 1.41 0.63
CA HIS A 38 7.49 1.29 1.74
C HIS A 38 7.02 0.24 2.77
N LYS A 39 5.72 0.22 3.11
CA LYS A 39 5.18 -0.72 4.10
C LYS A 39 5.10 -2.16 3.58
N ILE A 40 4.81 -2.35 2.28
CA ILE A 40 4.80 -3.67 1.63
C ILE A 40 6.22 -4.27 1.60
N GLN A 41 7.26 -3.43 1.50
CA GLN A 41 8.66 -3.85 1.57
C GLN A 41 9.16 -4.08 3.01
N SER A 42 8.30 -3.99 4.03
CA SER A 42 8.72 -4.20 5.41
C SER A 42 9.32 -5.60 5.60
N PRO A 43 10.45 -5.72 6.35
CA PRO A 43 10.97 -7.03 6.73
C PRO A 43 10.06 -7.76 7.74
N GLN A 44 9.09 -7.06 8.35
CA GLN A 44 8.09 -7.65 9.22
C GLN A 44 6.91 -8.15 8.39
N GLU A 45 6.78 -9.47 8.26
CA GLU A 45 5.75 -10.13 7.46
C GLU A 45 4.35 -9.59 7.77
N TRP A 46 4.01 -9.44 9.05
CA TRP A 46 2.69 -8.96 9.44
C TRP A 46 2.40 -7.50 9.07
N GLU A 47 3.42 -6.63 9.06
CA GLU A 47 3.26 -5.25 8.58
C GLU A 47 3.05 -5.21 7.06
N ALA A 48 3.79 -6.04 6.32
CA ALA A 48 3.66 -6.15 4.87
C ALA A 48 2.30 -6.72 4.46
N ILE A 49 1.80 -7.76 5.13
CA ILE A 49 0.47 -8.34 4.89
C ILE A 49 -0.63 -7.29 5.12
N GLN A 50 -0.59 -6.58 6.25
CA GLN A 50 -1.55 -5.50 6.51
C GLN A 50 -1.50 -4.40 5.44
N ALA A 51 -0.30 -4.04 4.96
CA ALA A 51 -0.14 -3.05 3.89
C ALA A 51 -0.74 -3.53 2.56
N LEU A 52 -0.59 -4.82 2.23
CA LEU A 52 -1.24 -5.44 1.07
C LEU A 52 -2.77 -5.42 1.21
N THR A 53 -3.31 -5.66 2.42
CA THR A 53 -4.75 -5.53 2.69
C THR A 53 -5.25 -4.10 2.52
N VAL A 54 -4.49 -3.10 2.97
CA VAL A 54 -4.82 -1.68 2.74
C VAL A 54 -4.85 -1.38 1.24
N LEU A 55 -3.83 -1.83 0.48
CA LEU A 55 -3.77 -1.65 -0.97
C LEU A 55 -4.97 -2.29 -1.67
N GLU A 56 -5.30 -3.54 -1.34
CA GLU A 56 -6.46 -4.25 -1.90
C GLU A 56 -7.76 -3.50 -1.63
N THR A 57 -7.94 -3.03 -0.39
CA THR A 57 -9.14 -2.27 0.01
C THR A 57 -9.22 -0.96 -0.75
N CYS A 58 -8.11 -0.22 -0.86
CA CYS A 58 -8.07 1.02 -1.64
C CYS A 58 -8.41 0.77 -3.12
N MET A 59 -7.91 -0.31 -3.73
CA MET A 59 -8.23 -0.66 -5.13
C MET A 59 -9.72 -1.04 -5.34
N LYS A 60 -10.44 -1.39 -4.28
CA LYS A 60 -11.89 -1.68 -4.33
C LYS A 60 -12.75 -0.44 -4.06
N SER A 61 -12.28 0.48 -3.23
CA SER A 61 -13.09 1.60 -2.69
C SER A 61 -12.71 2.98 -3.22
N CYS A 62 -11.51 3.14 -3.78
CA CYS A 62 -10.98 4.46 -4.13
C CYS A 62 -11.17 4.81 -5.60
N SER A 63 -11.06 6.11 -5.88
CA SER A 63 -11.29 6.65 -7.23
C SER A 63 -10.23 6.23 -8.24
N LYS A 64 -10.55 6.41 -9.53
CA LYS A 64 -9.64 6.18 -10.67
C LYS A 64 -8.26 6.82 -10.49
N ARG A 65 -8.16 7.94 -9.77
CA ARG A 65 -6.90 8.64 -9.53
C ARG A 65 -5.90 7.80 -8.75
N PHE A 66 -6.37 7.05 -7.74
CA PHE A 66 -5.52 6.11 -7.03
C PHE A 66 -5.09 4.96 -7.92
N HIS A 67 -6.02 4.42 -8.72
CA HIS A 67 -5.70 3.34 -9.67
C HIS A 67 -4.66 3.78 -10.70
N ASP A 68 -4.74 5.02 -11.18
CA ASP A 68 -3.78 5.62 -12.10
C ASP A 68 -2.38 5.73 -11.46
N GLU A 69 -2.26 6.05 -10.17
CA GLU A 69 -0.97 6.04 -9.46
C GLU A 69 -0.42 4.63 -9.23
N VAL A 70 -1.28 3.68 -8.84
CA VAL A 70 -0.90 2.27 -8.65
C VAL A 70 -0.43 1.63 -9.97
N GLY A 71 -1.05 2.00 -11.09
CA GLY A 71 -0.70 1.51 -12.43
C GLY A 71 0.61 2.04 -12.99
N LYS A 72 1.26 3.03 -12.35
CA LYS A 72 2.54 3.57 -12.83
C LYS A 72 3.71 2.64 -12.51
N PHE A 73 4.67 2.57 -13.43
CA PHE A 73 5.94 1.85 -13.20
C PHE A 73 6.65 2.26 -11.91
N ARG A 74 6.51 3.52 -11.47
CA ARG A 74 7.06 3.98 -10.18
C ARG A 74 6.58 3.11 -9.02
N PHE A 75 5.29 2.79 -8.94
CA PHE A 75 4.75 1.94 -7.87
C PHE A 75 4.95 0.45 -8.18
N LEU A 76 4.69 0.03 -9.42
CA LEU A 76 4.83 -1.38 -9.83
C LEU A 76 6.26 -1.90 -9.63
N ASN A 77 7.29 -1.10 -9.91
CA ASN A 77 8.68 -1.48 -9.71
C ASN A 77 9.00 -1.76 -8.23
N GLU A 78 8.34 -1.09 -7.30
CA GLU A 78 8.49 -1.37 -5.86
C GLU A 78 7.91 -2.74 -5.50
N LEU A 79 6.79 -3.15 -6.11
CA LEU A 79 6.24 -4.50 -5.91
C LEU A 79 7.09 -5.58 -6.58
N ILE A 80 7.62 -5.31 -7.76
CA ILE A 80 8.53 -6.22 -8.47
C ILE A 80 9.76 -6.51 -7.61
N LYS A 81 10.33 -5.50 -6.92
CA LYS A 81 11.47 -5.68 -6.01
C LYS A 81 11.18 -6.65 -4.86
N VAL A 82 9.93 -6.74 -4.40
CA VAL A 82 9.54 -7.62 -3.29
C VAL A 82 9.53 -9.08 -3.72
N VAL A 83 9.05 -9.36 -4.93
CA VAL A 83 8.92 -10.73 -5.46
C VAL A 83 10.14 -11.20 -6.23
N SER A 84 10.99 -10.27 -6.67
CA SER A 84 12.21 -10.60 -7.41
C SER A 84 13.29 -11.13 -6.46
N PRO A 85 13.99 -12.22 -6.82
CA PRO A 85 15.18 -12.66 -6.10
C PRO A 85 16.21 -11.53 -6.09
N LYS A 86 16.83 -11.27 -4.93
CA LYS A 86 17.77 -10.15 -4.70
C LYS A 86 19.09 -10.22 -5.50
N GLY A 87 19.18 -11.03 -6.56
CA GLY A 87 20.40 -11.26 -7.34
C GLY A 87 20.23 -11.48 -8.86
N THR A 88 19.04 -11.27 -9.44
CA THR A 88 18.80 -11.51 -10.89
C THR A 88 18.82 -10.23 -11.74
N LEU A 89 18.99 -9.07 -11.12
CA LEU A 89 19.20 -7.78 -11.80
C LEU A 89 20.62 -7.28 -11.49
N MET A 90 21.62 -7.90 -12.11
CA MET A 90 22.98 -7.36 -12.28
C MET A 90 23.38 -7.49 -13.73
#